data_AF-A0A4S8I5Y3-F1
#
_entry.id   AF-A0A4S8I5Y3-F1
#
_cell.length_a   1.000
_cell.length_b   1.000
_cell.length_c   1.000
_cell.angle_alpha   90.00
_cell.angle_beta   90.00
_cell.angle_gamma   90.00
#
_symmetry.space_group_name_H-M   'P 1'
#
loop_
_entity.id
_entity.type
_entity.pdbx_description
1 polymer ?
#
loop_
_entity_poly.entity_id
_entity_poly.type
_entity_poly.pdbx_seq_one_letter_code
_entity_poly.pdbx_strand_id
1 'polypeptide(L)'
;MMMSLVDYLNITIELLPYQGSRSVDQKSLTVIAATLAKDKTTSANAKVESLLARTSDPKTKQCLESCGSVYEDLLSDLNTSILAIKEDRPVNAKTYLSIAMDALDTCEDGFKELNVLLPLNKEDSDLTQMCTIALAFTNMLG
;
A
#
# COMPACT_ATOMS: atom_id res chain seq x y z
N MET A 1 8.08 -12.07 -9.83
CA MET A 1 6.88 -12.89 -9.99
C MET A 1 6.11 -12.36 -11.19
N MET A 2 5.81 -13.21 -12.18
CA MET A 2 5.12 -12.79 -13.42
C MET A 2 3.65 -12.56 -13.08
N MET A 3 3.15 -11.33 -13.23
CA MET A 3 1.72 -11.04 -13.06
C MET A 3 0.91 -11.92 -14.02
N SER A 4 -0.12 -12.57 -13.51
CA SER A 4 -1.04 -13.32 -14.36
C SER A 4 -1.88 -12.35 -15.19
N LEU A 5 -2.41 -12.82 -16.32
CA LEU A 5 -3.33 -12.02 -17.15
C LEU A 5 -4.56 -11.54 -16.34
N VAL A 6 -4.94 -12.30 -15.31
CA VAL A 6 -6.07 -11.99 -14.42
C VAL A 6 -5.74 -10.82 -13.51
N ASP A 7 -4.51 -10.77 -12.98
CA ASP A 7 -4.05 -9.64 -12.16
C ASP A 7 -4.01 -8.36 -13.00
N TYR A 8 -3.50 -8.43 -14.23
CA TYR A 8 -3.49 -7.29 -15.15
C TYR A 8 -4.91 -6.79 -15.50
N LEU A 9 -5.87 -7.71 -15.66
CA LEU A 9 -7.26 -7.36 -15.97
C LEU A 9 -7.98 -6.73 -14.77
N ASN A 10 -7.76 -7.24 -13.55
CA ASN A 10 -8.31 -6.64 -12.32
C ASN A 10 -7.73 -5.24 -12.07
N ILE A 11 -6.44 -5.07 -12.32
CA ILE A 11 -5.75 -3.78 -12.22
C ILE A 11 -6.37 -2.75 -13.17
N THR A 12 -6.60 -3.15 -14.42
CA THR A 12 -7.22 -2.24 -15.39
C THR A 12 -8.62 -1.84 -14.96
N ILE A 13 -9.42 -2.79 -14.45
CA ILE A 13 -10.78 -2.55 -13.94
C ILE A 13 -10.81 -1.57 -12.77
N GLU A 14 -9.92 -1.72 -11.77
CA GLU A 14 -9.85 -0.78 -10.63
C GLU A 14 -9.47 0.64 -11.05
N LEU A 15 -8.73 0.75 -12.16
CA LEU A 15 -8.28 2.03 -12.67
C LEU A 15 -9.28 2.66 -13.66
N LEU A 16 -10.26 1.92 -14.19
CA LEU A 16 -11.27 2.43 -15.13
C LEU A 16 -11.96 3.73 -14.66
N PRO A 17 -12.34 3.91 -13.38
CA PRO A 17 -12.94 5.16 -12.91
C PRO A 17 -12.01 6.38 -13.05
N TYR A 18 -10.71 6.15 -13.13
CA TYR A 18 -9.66 7.17 -13.23
C TYR A 18 -9.15 7.37 -14.67
N GLN A 19 -9.60 6.51 -15.61
CA GLN A 19 -9.24 6.55 -17.02
C GLN A 19 -10.26 7.39 -17.81
N GLY A 20 -10.07 8.71 -17.82
CA GLY A 20 -10.76 9.57 -18.78
C GLY A 20 -10.37 9.26 -20.23
N SER A 21 -11.09 9.82 -21.23
CA SER A 21 -10.99 9.51 -22.67
C SER A 21 -9.68 9.86 -23.41
N ARG A 22 -8.56 10.01 -22.70
CA ARG A 22 -7.22 10.22 -23.30
C ARG A 22 -6.36 8.99 -23.07
N SER A 23 -5.50 8.67 -24.04
CA SER A 23 -4.39 7.72 -23.88
C SER A 23 -3.67 8.03 -22.57
N VAL A 24 -3.93 7.24 -21.52
CA VAL A 24 -3.34 7.53 -20.22
C VAL A 24 -1.87 7.17 -20.33
N ASP A 25 -1.04 8.20 -20.16
CA ASP A 25 0.40 8.04 -20.08
C ASP A 25 0.74 7.08 -18.93
N GLN A 26 1.61 6.11 -19.19
CA GLN A 26 1.90 5.02 -18.26
C GLN A 26 2.42 5.55 -16.92
N LYS A 27 3.24 6.61 -16.95
CA LYS A 27 3.72 7.29 -15.75
C LYS A 27 2.58 7.91 -14.95
N SER A 28 1.58 8.50 -15.61
CA SER A 28 0.38 9.01 -14.96
C SER A 28 -0.43 7.89 -14.27
N LEU A 29 -0.56 6.72 -14.89
CA LEU A 29 -1.17 5.54 -14.24
C LEU A 29 -0.36 5.07 -13.02
N THR A 30 0.96 5.04 -13.11
CA THR A 30 1.83 4.68 -11.99
C THR A 30 1.65 5.64 -10.81
N VAL A 31 1.59 6.94 -11.07
CA VAL A 31 1.32 7.95 -10.03
C VAL A 31 -0.04 7.74 -9.38
N ILE A 32 -1.09 7.46 -10.17
CA ILE A 32 -2.45 7.20 -9.64
C ILE A 32 -2.42 5.96 -8.72
N ALA A 33 -1.83 4.86 -9.16
CA ALA A 33 -1.73 3.63 -8.37
C ALA A 33 -0.99 3.84 -7.03
N ALA A 34 0.17 4.50 -7.07
CA ALA A 34 0.93 4.81 -5.84
C ALA A 34 0.19 5.78 -4.91
N THR A 35 -0.60 6.71 -5.47
CA THR A 35 -1.46 7.60 -4.68
C THR A 35 -2.61 6.85 -4.02
N LEU A 36 -3.24 5.90 -4.72
CA LEU A 36 -4.27 5.03 -4.14
C LEU A 36 -3.70 4.18 -3.00
N ALA A 37 -2.49 3.63 -3.16
CA ALA A 37 -1.80 2.93 -2.08
C ALA A 37 -1.64 3.82 -0.84
N LYS A 38 -1.18 5.06 -1.03
CA LYS A 38 -1.06 6.05 0.05
C LYS A 38 -2.40 6.36 0.73
N ASP A 39 -3.48 6.50 -0.04
CA ASP A 39 -4.82 6.73 0.51
C ASP A 39 -5.30 5.53 1.34
N LYS A 40 -5.01 4.30 0.89
CA LYS A 40 -5.29 3.08 1.66
C LYS A 40 -4.47 3.01 2.95
N THR A 41 -3.17 3.34 2.90
CA THR A 41 -2.34 3.43 4.11
C THR A 41 -2.88 4.47 5.09
N THR A 42 -3.31 5.63 4.59
CA THR A 42 -3.93 6.67 5.43
C THR A 42 -5.20 6.18 6.11
N SER A 43 -6.05 5.46 5.36
CA SER A 43 -7.27 4.85 5.91
C SER A 43 -6.96 3.77 6.95
N ALA A 44 -5.94 2.93 6.71
CA ALA A 44 -5.49 1.90 7.65
C ALA A 44 -4.95 2.54 8.95
N ASN A 45 -4.16 3.61 8.84
CA ASN A 45 -3.63 4.33 9.99
C ASN A 45 -4.75 4.99 10.81
N ALA A 46 -5.71 5.65 10.16
CA ALA A 46 -6.89 6.21 10.85
C ALA A 46 -7.73 5.12 11.56
N LYS A 47 -7.78 3.91 10.98
CA LYS A 47 -8.42 2.75 11.60
C LYS A 47 -7.66 2.28 12.83
N VAL A 48 -6.32 2.22 12.77
CA VAL A 48 -5.44 1.94 13.91
C VAL A 48 -5.70 2.92 15.05
N GLU A 49 -5.70 4.22 14.78
CA GLU A 49 -5.97 5.26 15.78
C GLU A 49 -7.34 5.07 16.45
N SER A 50 -8.38 4.78 15.65
CA SER A 50 -9.73 4.51 16.17
C SER A 50 -9.81 3.25 17.04
N LEU A 51 -9.00 2.23 16.73
CA LEU A 51 -8.92 0.99 17.50
C LEU A 51 -8.12 1.16 18.79
N LEU A 52 -7.02 1.93 18.75
CA LEU A 52 -6.22 2.29 19.92
C LEU A 52 -7.05 3.05 20.96
N ALA A 53 -7.92 3.95 20.51
CA ALA A 53 -8.78 4.73 21.40
C ALA A 53 -9.83 3.90 22.16
N ARG A 54 -10.13 2.67 21.71
CA ARG A 54 -11.19 1.82 22.28
C ARG A 54 -10.70 0.53 22.93
N THR A 55 -9.51 0.06 22.57
CA THR A 55 -9.02 -1.24 23.05
C THR A 55 -8.53 -1.12 24.50
N SER A 56 -8.91 -2.10 25.33
CA SER A 56 -8.35 -2.30 26.67
C SER A 56 -7.43 -3.52 26.74
N ASP A 57 -7.36 -4.31 25.67
CA ASP A 57 -6.51 -5.50 25.60
C ASP A 57 -5.04 -5.09 25.34
N PRO A 58 -4.10 -5.40 26.25
CA PRO A 58 -2.71 -4.95 26.12
C PRO A 58 -2.01 -5.50 24.88
N LYS A 59 -2.29 -6.75 24.48
CA LYS A 59 -1.66 -7.37 23.31
C LYS A 59 -2.15 -6.70 22.02
N THR A 60 -3.46 -6.53 21.90
CA THR A 60 -4.08 -5.79 20.79
C THR A 60 -3.52 -4.38 20.70
N LYS A 61 -3.38 -3.69 21.84
CA LYS A 61 -2.80 -2.34 21.89
C LYS A 61 -1.37 -2.33 21.36
N GLN A 62 -0.53 -3.25 21.83
CA GLN A 62 0.85 -3.38 21.37
C GLN A 62 0.93 -3.61 19.85
N CYS A 63 0.14 -4.54 19.30
CA CYS A 63 0.11 -4.78 17.86
C CYS A 63 -0.31 -3.51 17.08
N LEU A 64 -1.36 -2.81 17.55
CA LEU A 64 -1.85 -1.61 16.88
C LEU A 64 -0.83 -0.46 16.92
N GLU A 65 -0.10 -0.28 18.02
CA GLU A 65 0.99 0.72 18.10
C GLU A 65 2.10 0.40 17.08
N SER A 66 2.51 -0.87 16.98
CA SER A 66 3.48 -1.31 15.96
C SER A 66 2.95 -1.08 14.54
N CYS A 67 1.69 -1.40 14.28
CA CYS A 67 1.06 -1.14 12.98
C CYS A 67 1.02 0.34 12.62
N GLY A 68 0.73 1.21 13.60
CA GLY A 68 0.75 2.66 13.38
C GLY A 68 2.13 3.14 12.90
N SER A 69 3.20 2.72 13.57
CA SER A 69 4.57 3.05 13.15
C SER A 69 4.91 2.52 11.76
N VAL A 70 4.52 1.27 11.46
CA VAL A 70 4.71 0.69 10.11
C VAL A 70 3.98 1.52 9.06
N TYR A 71 2.72 1.91 9.28
CA TYR A 71 1.97 2.71 8.32
C TYR A 71 2.53 4.13 8.15
N GLU A 72 3.09 4.75 9.20
CA GLU A 72 3.80 6.02 9.09
C GLU A 72 5.04 5.91 8.18
N ASP A 73 5.83 4.86 8.35
CA ASP A 73 6.99 4.57 7.49
C ASP A 73 6.55 4.32 6.04
N LEU A 74 5.51 3.50 5.84
CA LEU A 74 4.92 3.26 4.51
C LEU A 74 4.44 4.55 3.83
N LEU A 75 3.82 5.47 4.58
CA LEU A 75 3.42 6.77 4.03
C LEU A 75 4.63 7.57 3.55
N SER A 76 5.74 7.54 4.29
CA SER A 76 7.00 8.19 3.89
C SER A 76 7.57 7.59 2.60
N ASP A 77 7.62 6.25 2.53
CA ASP A 77 8.13 5.52 1.37
C ASP A 77 7.27 5.74 0.13
N LEU A 78 5.94 5.70 0.28
CA LEU A 78 4.99 5.97 -0.80
C LEU A 78 5.10 7.40 -1.31
N ASN A 79 5.22 8.39 -0.43
CA ASN A 79 5.45 9.78 -0.85
C ASN A 79 6.76 9.92 -1.65
N THR A 80 7.83 9.28 -1.18
CA THR A 80 9.13 9.30 -1.84
C THR A 80 9.06 8.60 -3.21
N SER A 81 8.35 7.49 -3.30
CA SER A 81 8.13 6.78 -4.55
C SER A 81 7.32 7.62 -5.56
N ILE A 82 6.22 8.24 -5.12
CA ILE A 82 5.40 9.14 -5.96
C ILE A 82 6.24 10.29 -6.53
N LEU A 83 7.10 10.91 -5.71
CA LEU A 83 8.02 11.96 -6.17
C LEU A 83 9.03 11.42 -7.19
N ALA A 84 9.63 10.26 -6.91
CA ALA A 84 10.58 9.63 -7.83
C ALA A 84 9.94 9.27 -9.19
N ILE A 85 8.70 8.77 -9.21
CA ILE A 85 7.95 8.53 -10.46
C ILE A 85 7.78 9.84 -11.23
N LYS A 86 7.34 10.90 -10.56
CA LYS A 86 7.13 12.23 -11.17
C LYS A 86 8.40 12.82 -11.78
N GLU A 87 9.55 12.53 -11.17
CA GLU A 87 10.87 13.02 -11.58
C GLU A 87 11.62 12.06 -12.53
N ASP A 88 10.94 11.05 -13.08
CA ASP A 88 11.55 10.07 -14.01
C ASP A 88 12.72 9.28 -13.39
N ARG A 89 12.59 8.94 -12.11
CA ARG A 89 13.54 8.12 -11.34
C ARG A 89 12.93 6.75 -10.96
N PRO A 90 12.58 5.87 -11.93
CA PRO A 90 11.84 4.63 -11.68
C PRO A 90 12.60 3.64 -10.79
N VAL A 91 13.93 3.60 -10.86
CA VAL A 91 14.76 2.77 -9.96
C VAL A 91 14.57 3.17 -8.50
N ASN A 92 14.57 4.47 -8.19
CA ASN A 92 14.33 4.95 -6.83
C ASN A 92 12.89 4.64 -6.40
N ALA A 93 11.91 4.90 -7.27
CA ALA A 93 10.51 4.60 -7.00
C ALA A 93 10.28 3.12 -6.66
N LYS A 94 10.92 2.23 -7.42
CA LYS A 94 10.88 0.78 -7.21
C LYS A 94 11.49 0.39 -5.87
N THR A 95 12.63 0.97 -5.50
CA THR A 95 13.28 0.69 -4.21
C THR A 95 12.33 1.00 -3.06
N TYR A 96 11.76 2.22 -3.02
CA TYR A 96 10.86 2.61 -1.93
C TYR A 96 9.54 1.82 -1.94
N LEU A 97 8.97 1.51 -3.11
CA LEU A 97 7.79 0.64 -3.18
C LEU A 97 8.07 -0.79 -2.72
N SER A 98 9.27 -1.31 -2.98
CA SER A 98 9.66 -2.65 -2.52
C SER A 98 9.82 -2.68 -1.01
N ILE A 99 10.46 -1.65 -0.42
CA ILE A 99 10.55 -1.48 1.04
C ILE A 99 9.13 -1.42 1.65
N ALA A 100 8.26 -0.59 1.09
CA ALA A 100 6.88 -0.49 1.55
C ALA A 100 6.15 -1.84 1.48
N MET A 101 6.35 -2.63 0.42
CA MET A 101 5.75 -3.96 0.29
C MET A 101 6.31 -4.98 1.29
N ASP A 102 7.61 -4.99 1.53
CA ASP A 102 8.25 -5.90 2.48
C ASP A 102 7.76 -5.69 3.92
N ALA A 103 7.28 -4.48 4.23
CA ALA A 103 6.77 -4.12 5.55
C ALA A 103 5.28 -4.42 5.76
N LEU A 104 4.50 -4.76 4.71
CA LEU A 104 3.04 -4.95 4.80
C LEU A 104 2.62 -6.13 5.68
N ASP A 105 3.38 -7.22 5.66
CA ASP A 105 3.04 -8.43 6.43
C ASP A 105 3.32 -8.27 7.93
N THR A 106 4.09 -7.24 8.32
CA THR A 106 4.49 -6.98 9.73
C THR A 106 3.29 -6.88 10.67
N CYS A 107 2.19 -6.27 10.21
CA CYS A 107 0.97 -6.16 10.99
C CYS A 107 0.34 -7.53 11.24
N GLU A 108 0.08 -8.29 10.17
CA GLU A 108 -0.51 -9.62 10.27
C GLU A 108 0.34 -10.54 11.16
N ASP A 109 1.66 -10.54 10.95
CA ASP A 109 2.60 -11.35 11.72
C ASP A 109 2.57 -10.98 13.21
N GLY A 110 2.58 -9.69 13.56
CA GLY A 110 2.51 -9.26 14.96
C GLY A 110 1.23 -9.71 15.68
N PHE A 111 0.08 -9.66 15.00
CA PHE A 111 -1.18 -10.17 15.56
C PHE A 111 -1.17 -11.70 15.70
N LYS A 112 -0.61 -12.40 14.71
CA LYS A 112 -0.50 -13.86 14.69
C LYS A 112 0.44 -14.39 15.78
N GLU A 113 1.60 -13.76 15.96
CA GLU A 113 2.58 -14.12 17.00
C GLU A 113 2.00 -14.00 18.42
N LEU A 114 1.17 -12.98 18.66
CA LEU A 114 0.53 -12.76 19.96
C LEU A 114 -0.79 -13.52 20.15
N ASN A 115 -1.22 -14.26 19.12
CA ASN A 115 -2.47 -15.00 19.04
C ASN A 115 -3.70 -14.11 19.31
N VAL A 116 -3.73 -12.95 18.63
CA VAL A 116 -4.81 -11.96 18.69
C VAL A 116 -5.46 -11.85 17.31
N LEU A 117 -6.76 -11.61 17.27
CA LEU A 117 -7.47 -11.40 16.00
C LEU A 117 -7.03 -10.08 15.36
N LEU A 118 -6.59 -10.11 14.10
CA LEU A 118 -6.28 -8.93 13.31
C LEU A 118 -7.57 -8.13 12.99
N PRO A 119 -7.72 -6.89 13.46
CA PRO A 119 -8.90 -6.06 13.18
C PRO A 119 -8.79 -5.26 11.87
N LEU A 120 -7.72 -5.46 11.09
CA LEU A 120 -7.34 -4.68 9.90
C LEU A 120 -7.30 -5.50 8.60
N ASN A 121 -7.80 -6.75 8.60
CA ASN A 121 -7.71 -7.66 7.44
C ASN A 121 -8.11 -7.01 6.10
N LYS A 122 -9.15 -6.19 6.09
CA LYS A 122 -9.62 -5.52 4.86
C LYS A 122 -8.65 -4.41 4.45
N GLU A 123 -8.27 -3.56 5.39
CA GLU A 123 -7.34 -2.46 5.19
C GLU A 123 -5.97 -2.96 4.68
N ASP A 124 -5.45 -4.04 5.28
CA ASP A 124 -4.19 -4.68 4.86
C ASP A 124 -4.30 -5.29 3.45
N SER A 125 -5.40 -5.98 3.14
CA SER A 125 -5.63 -6.53 1.81
C SER A 125 -5.73 -5.44 0.73
N ASP A 126 -6.52 -4.40 0.98
CA ASP A 126 -6.70 -3.27 0.05
C ASP A 126 -5.36 -2.55 -0.19
N LEU A 127 -4.58 -2.34 0.87
CA LEU A 127 -3.27 -1.70 0.79
C LEU A 127 -2.28 -2.56 0.00
N THR A 128 -2.21 -3.86 0.31
CA THR A 128 -1.32 -4.81 -0.37
C THR A 128 -1.61 -4.88 -1.86
N GLN A 129 -2.88 -4.91 -2.22
CA GLN A 129 -3.30 -4.85 -3.60
C GLN A 129 -2.76 -3.56 -4.26
N MET A 130 -3.06 -2.38 -3.71
CA MET A 130 -2.63 -1.12 -4.33
C MET A 130 -1.10 -0.97 -4.43
N CYS A 131 -0.34 -1.39 -3.42
CA CYS A 131 1.12 -1.40 -3.46
C CYS A 131 1.65 -2.34 -4.57
N THR A 132 1.04 -3.51 -4.73
CA THR A 132 1.39 -4.47 -5.79
C THR A 132 1.16 -3.86 -7.18
N ILE A 133 0.04 -3.15 -7.37
CA ILE A 133 -0.27 -2.46 -8.63
C ILE A 133 0.74 -1.35 -8.92
N ALA A 134 1.04 -0.53 -7.91
CA ALA A 134 1.99 0.56 -8.03
C ALA A 134 3.40 0.03 -8.40
N LEU A 135 3.85 -1.05 -7.75
CA LEU A 135 5.14 -1.68 -8.06
C LEU A 135 5.16 -2.27 -9.46
N ALA A 136 4.09 -2.96 -9.86
CA ALA A 136 3.95 -3.51 -11.21
C ALA A 136 4.11 -2.44 -12.30
N PHE A 137 3.37 -1.34 -12.17
CA PHE A 137 3.46 -0.24 -13.14
C PHE A 137 4.80 0.48 -13.09
N THR A 138 5.41 0.60 -11.91
CA THR A 138 6.76 1.17 -11.77
C THR A 138 7.79 0.32 -12.50
N ASN A 139 7.70 -1.01 -12.42
CA ASN A 139 8.58 -1.93 -13.17
C ASN A 139 8.43 -1.80 -14.70
N MET A 140 7.27 -1.33 -15.18
CA MET A 140 7.06 -1.12 -16.61
C MET A 140 7.68 0.20 -17.11
N LEU A 141 8.06 1.14 -16.22
CA LEU A 141 8.66 2.43 -16.59
C LEU A 141 10.15 2.35 -16.94
N GLY A 142 10.83 1.26 -16.60
CA GLY A 142 12.28 1.06 -16.85
C GLY A 142 13.00 0.43 -15.66
#